data_AF-A0A7X4APU4-F1
#
_entry.id   AF-A0A7X4APU4-F1
#
_cell.length_a   1.000
_cell.length_b   1.000
_cell.length_c   1.000
_cell.angle_alpha   90.00
_cell.angle_beta   90.00
_cell.angle_gamma   90.00
#
_symmetry.space_group_name_H-M   'P 1'
#
loop_
_entity.id
_entity.type
_entity.pdbx_description
1 polymer ?
#
loop_
_entity_poly.entity_id
_entity_poly.type
_entity_poly.pdbx_seq_one_letter_code
_entity_poly.pdbx_strand_id
1 'polypeptide(L)'
;MKRTFHLAGTLLRLAFLAALGFAIFSGGAYLYAHGVKIIISPLEIISPSLRFHLKIDWKTPLVIEEYTGPQSAQELMKALDADYNKGHGKTEVRLSRKDNGIETESYSSNLTISEIDARYPRAEWLQLLLERGIIIGDLYEYGSNLSHRHALAFLEDNPNLWESGVIDIPPTDDWETYKAAYIDMLVDIEGTKAEVERRKPEIERTKAEVERTIERIKVQVERAKVQIKQSKKDVERAQNQLNSQQLEDVRKQLEDVRKQIARVQETLEHLKEPTPAQK
;
A
#
# COMPACT_ATOMS: atom_id res chain seq x y z
N MET A 1 24.72 22.88 -10.12
CA MET A 1 23.52 22.49 -9.34
C MET A 1 22.60 21.61 -10.19
N LYS A 2 22.77 20.28 -10.17
CA LYS A 2 21.85 19.32 -10.83
C LYS A 2 21.95 17.96 -10.13
N ARG A 3 21.33 17.79 -8.96
CA ARG A 3 21.10 16.48 -8.31
C ARG A 3 19.92 16.59 -7.33
N THR A 4 18.69 16.67 -7.82
CA THR A 4 17.49 16.62 -6.95
C THR A 4 16.32 15.80 -7.51
N PHE A 5 16.38 15.25 -8.72
CA PHE A 5 15.20 14.62 -9.35
C PHE A 5 15.07 13.08 -9.23
N HIS A 6 16.03 12.37 -8.63
CA HIS A 6 15.93 10.91 -8.51
C HIS A 6 15.02 10.42 -7.38
N LEU A 7 14.76 11.23 -6.35
CA LEU A 7 14.02 10.81 -5.15
C LEU A 7 12.50 10.73 -5.39
N ALA A 8 11.97 11.58 -6.27
CA ALA A 8 10.54 11.61 -6.57
C ALA A 8 10.08 10.36 -7.33
N GLY A 9 10.94 9.82 -8.22
CA GLY A 9 10.63 8.61 -9.00
C GLY A 9 10.55 7.34 -8.15
N THR A 10 11.40 7.21 -7.13
CA THR A 10 11.35 6.08 -6.19
C THR A 10 10.14 6.15 -5.25
N LEU A 11 9.77 7.35 -4.79
CA LEU A 11 8.58 7.54 -3.96
C LEU A 11 7.27 7.25 -4.72
N LEU A 12 7.20 7.63 -6.00
CA LEU A 12 6.03 7.36 -6.83
C LEU A 12 5.84 5.85 -7.10
N ARG A 13 6.93 5.11 -7.33
CA ARG A 13 6.90 3.65 -7.49
C ARG A 13 6.50 2.91 -6.21
N LEU A 14 6.93 3.41 -5.04
CA LEU A 14 6.52 2.87 -3.75
C LEU A 14 5.02 3.09 -3.48
N ALA A 15 4.48 4.25 -3.83
CA ALA A 15 3.05 4.55 -3.67
C ALA A 15 2.17 3.61 -4.53
N PHE A 16 2.62 3.29 -5.75
CA PHE A 16 1.90 2.36 -6.63
C PHE A 16 1.90 0.92 -6.09
N LEU A 17 3.04 0.44 -5.58
CA LEU A 17 3.15 -0.89 -4.95
C LEU A 17 2.36 -0.98 -3.63
N ALA A 18 2.34 0.10 -2.85
CA ALA A 18 1.54 0.17 -1.63
C ALA A 18 0.04 0.18 -1.91
N ALA A 19 -0.41 0.88 -2.96
CA ALA A 19 -1.82 0.88 -3.37
C ALA A 19 -2.27 -0.49 -3.92
N LEU A 20 -1.42 -1.17 -4.70
CA LEU A 20 -1.69 -2.52 -5.19
C LEU A 20 -1.72 -3.54 -4.04
N GLY A 21 -0.76 -3.43 -3.11
CA GLY A 21 -0.73 -4.25 -1.90
C GLY A 21 -1.94 -4.02 -0.99
N PHE A 22 -2.41 -2.77 -0.86
CA PHE A 22 -3.58 -2.45 -0.05
C PHE A 22 -4.88 -2.95 -0.68
N ALA A 23 -5.03 -2.93 -2.01
CA ALA A 23 -6.19 -3.52 -2.69
C ALA A 23 -6.27 -5.04 -2.50
N ILE A 24 -5.13 -5.74 -2.59
CA ILE A 24 -5.03 -7.19 -2.36
C ILE A 24 -5.26 -7.52 -0.87
N PHE A 25 -4.75 -6.71 0.05
CA PHE A 25 -4.84 -6.95 1.50
C PHE A 25 -6.18 -6.52 2.11
N SER A 26 -6.87 -5.53 1.54
CA SER A 26 -8.20 -5.06 1.98
C SER A 26 -9.37 -5.83 1.36
N GLY A 27 -9.17 -6.55 0.25
CA GLY A 27 -10.14 -7.53 -0.26
C GLY A 27 -10.39 -8.70 0.70
N GLY A 28 -9.50 -8.91 1.67
CA GLY A 28 -9.67 -9.83 2.80
C GLY A 28 -10.23 -9.17 4.07
N ALA A 29 -10.88 -8.01 4.00
CA ALA A 29 -11.53 -7.39 5.15
C ALA A 29 -12.85 -8.13 5.48
N TYR A 30 -12.74 -9.16 6.32
CA TYR A 30 -13.84 -9.95 6.85
C TYR A 30 -14.84 -9.07 7.62
N LEU A 31 -16.05 -8.91 7.09
CA LEU A 31 -17.19 -8.40 7.86
C LEU A 31 -17.73 -9.52 8.76
N TYR A 32 -17.23 -9.59 9.99
CA TYR A 32 -17.82 -10.37 11.08
C TYR A 32 -19.11 -9.67 11.56
N ALA A 33 -20.21 -9.91 10.87
CA ALA A 33 -21.52 -9.49 11.37
C ALA A 33 -22.49 -10.69 11.29
N HIS A 34 -22.92 -11.17 12.46
CA HIS A 34 -24.06 -12.11 12.64
C HIS A 34 -23.88 -13.59 12.27
N GLY A 35 -22.70 -14.19 12.46
CA GLY A 35 -22.53 -15.65 12.31
C GLY A 35 -22.60 -16.17 10.87
N VAL A 36 -22.77 -15.28 9.90
CA VAL A 36 -22.68 -15.57 8.47
C VAL A 36 -21.27 -15.22 8.01
N LYS A 37 -20.49 -16.20 7.57
CA LYS A 37 -19.17 -15.97 6.98
C LYS A 37 -19.32 -15.87 5.46
N ILE A 38 -19.19 -14.66 4.93
CA ILE A 38 -19.14 -14.42 3.48
C ILE A 38 -17.73 -14.79 3.02
N ILE A 39 -17.61 -15.79 2.16
CA ILE A 39 -16.36 -16.05 1.46
C ILE A 39 -16.37 -15.14 0.24
N ILE A 40 -15.59 -14.07 0.31
CA ILE A 40 -15.31 -13.24 -0.86
C ILE A 40 -14.42 -14.06 -1.78
N SER A 41 -14.92 -14.37 -2.98
CA SER A 41 -14.14 -15.14 -3.95
C SER A 41 -12.95 -14.30 -4.44
N PRO A 42 -11.78 -14.90 -4.70
CA PRO A 42 -10.63 -14.23 -5.31
C PRO A 42 -10.95 -13.48 -6.62
N LEU A 43 -12.07 -13.82 -7.28
CA LEU A 43 -12.61 -13.13 -8.45
C LEU A 43 -12.89 -11.64 -8.23
N GLU A 44 -13.17 -11.18 -7.00
CA GLU A 44 -13.32 -9.74 -6.70
C GLU A 44 -12.03 -8.93 -6.92
N ILE A 45 -10.86 -9.59 -6.93
CA ILE A 45 -9.55 -8.94 -7.12
C ILE A 45 -9.28 -8.70 -8.61
N ILE A 46 -9.81 -9.55 -9.50
CA ILE A 46 -9.52 -9.48 -10.95
C ILE A 46 -10.38 -8.42 -11.62
N SER A 47 -11.67 -8.35 -11.27
CA SER A 47 -12.62 -7.44 -11.91
C SER A 47 -13.32 -6.55 -10.89
N PRO A 48 -12.90 -5.29 -10.70
CA PRO A 48 -13.48 -4.40 -9.68
C PRO A 48 -14.98 -4.09 -9.92
N SER A 49 -15.47 -4.32 -11.14
CA SER A 49 -16.88 -4.17 -11.52
C SER A 49 -17.75 -5.39 -11.22
N LEU A 50 -17.18 -6.54 -10.88
CA LEU A 50 -17.93 -7.77 -10.65
C LEU A 50 -17.63 -8.39 -9.30
N ARG A 51 -18.70 -8.81 -8.63
CA ARG A 51 -18.60 -9.46 -7.34
C ARG A 51 -19.29 -10.81 -7.37
N PHE A 52 -18.47 -11.85 -7.31
CA PHE A 52 -18.94 -13.20 -6.98
C PHE A 52 -19.03 -13.31 -5.47
N HIS A 53 -20.26 -13.26 -4.98
CA HIS A 53 -20.58 -13.50 -3.59
C HIS A 53 -21.03 -14.95 -3.44
N LEU A 54 -20.17 -15.78 -2.85
CA LEU A 54 -20.60 -17.07 -2.36
C LEU A 54 -20.98 -16.94 -0.90
N LYS A 55 -22.26 -17.16 -0.61
CA LYS A 55 -22.76 -17.19 0.76
C LYS A 55 -22.83 -18.64 1.22
N ILE A 56 -21.94 -18.98 2.16
CA ILE A 56 -21.93 -20.27 2.84
C ILE A 56 -22.33 -20.03 4.30
N ASP A 57 -23.35 -20.76 4.77
CA ASP A 57 -23.87 -20.66 6.13
C ASP A 57 -23.08 -21.56 7.09
N TRP A 58 -21.94 -21.06 7.54
CA TRP A 58 -21.12 -21.76 8.52
C TRP A 58 -21.75 -21.69 9.91
N LYS A 59 -22.39 -22.77 10.34
CA LYS A 59 -23.01 -22.87 11.68
C LYS A 59 -22.02 -22.84 12.85
N THR A 60 -20.73 -22.99 12.58
CA THR A 60 -19.67 -23.12 13.60
C THR A 60 -18.42 -22.36 13.18
N PRO A 61 -17.67 -21.77 14.14
CA PRO A 61 -16.39 -21.13 13.86
C PRO A 61 -15.43 -22.14 13.22
N LEU A 62 -14.80 -21.75 12.11
CA LEU A 62 -13.80 -22.56 11.44
C LEU A 62 -12.49 -22.51 12.24
N VAL A 63 -12.02 -23.66 12.71
CA VAL A 63 -10.64 -23.81 13.17
C VAL A 63 -9.78 -23.95 11.91
N ILE A 64 -8.94 -22.96 11.64
CA ILE A 64 -8.04 -22.96 10.49
C ILE A 64 -6.74 -23.60 10.96
N GLU A 65 -6.63 -24.91 10.79
CA GLU A 65 -5.38 -25.64 10.99
C GLU A 65 -4.68 -25.85 9.65
N GLU A 66 -3.37 -25.70 9.64
CA GLU A 66 -2.54 -25.94 8.47
C GLU A 66 -2.51 -27.45 8.16
N TYR A 67 -2.95 -27.80 6.97
CA TYR A 67 -2.87 -29.14 6.40
C TYR A 67 -1.48 -29.36 5.79
N THR A 68 -0.70 -30.23 6.45
CA THR A 68 0.67 -30.62 6.01
C THR A 68 0.72 -32.05 5.44
N GLY A 69 -0.45 -32.65 5.20
CA GLY A 69 -0.56 -34.02 4.69
C GLY A 69 -0.30 -34.13 3.18
N PRO A 70 -0.38 -35.36 2.63
CA PRO A 70 -0.18 -35.60 1.21
C PRO A 70 -1.17 -34.83 0.33
N GLN A 71 -0.65 -34.14 -0.69
CA GLN A 71 -1.45 -33.39 -1.67
C GLN A 71 -2.07 -34.34 -2.70
N SER A 72 -3.08 -35.10 -2.27
CA SER A 72 -3.91 -35.95 -3.13
C SER A 72 -5.39 -35.69 -2.84
N ALA A 73 -6.25 -35.82 -3.86
CA ALA A 73 -7.68 -35.58 -3.69
C ALA A 73 -8.28 -36.43 -2.56
N GLN A 74 -7.90 -37.71 -2.48
CA GLN A 74 -8.40 -38.63 -1.46
C GLN A 74 -7.98 -38.22 -0.03
N GLU A 75 -6.72 -37.86 0.19
CA GLU A 75 -6.24 -37.47 1.52
C GLU A 75 -6.79 -36.10 1.96
N LEU A 76 -6.92 -35.15 1.02
CA LEU A 76 -7.58 -33.87 1.30
C LEU A 76 -9.04 -34.06 1.67
N MET A 77 -9.80 -34.84 0.90
CA MET A 77 -11.20 -35.14 1.21
C MET A 77 -11.32 -35.83 2.57
N LYS A 78 -10.50 -36.85 2.84
CA LYS A 78 -10.51 -37.56 4.11
C LYS A 78 -10.23 -36.64 5.30
N ALA A 79 -9.32 -35.68 5.15
CA ALA A 79 -8.94 -34.76 6.21
C ALA A 79 -9.95 -33.62 6.40
N LEU A 80 -10.51 -33.07 5.32
CA LEU A 80 -11.20 -31.78 5.35
C LEU A 80 -12.70 -31.83 5.03
N ASP A 81 -13.21 -32.93 4.46
CA ASP A 81 -14.63 -33.02 4.06
C ASP A 81 -15.60 -32.95 5.22
N ALA A 82 -15.27 -33.57 6.36
CA ALA A 82 -16.15 -33.59 7.51
C ALA A 82 -16.47 -32.16 7.97
N ASP A 83 -15.46 -31.27 7.98
CA ASP A 83 -15.64 -29.89 8.39
C ASP A 83 -16.22 -29.03 7.27
N TYR A 84 -15.80 -29.25 6.02
CA TYR A 84 -16.39 -28.60 4.85
C TYR A 84 -17.92 -28.83 4.78
N ASN A 85 -18.36 -30.08 4.90
CA ASN A 85 -19.76 -30.46 4.77
C ASN A 85 -20.65 -29.93 5.91
N LYS A 86 -20.10 -29.68 7.12
CA LYS A 86 -20.86 -29.06 8.22
C LYS A 86 -21.41 -27.67 7.86
N GLY A 87 -20.75 -26.95 6.96
CA GLY A 87 -21.14 -25.59 6.55
C GLY A 87 -21.96 -25.49 5.26
N HIS A 88 -22.15 -26.58 4.49
CA HIS A 88 -22.60 -26.50 3.09
C HIS A 88 -24.00 -27.08 2.83
N GLY A 89 -24.89 -27.11 3.82
CA GLY A 89 -26.24 -27.65 3.64
C GLY A 89 -27.05 -26.99 2.51
N LYS A 90 -26.80 -25.70 2.23
CA LYS A 90 -27.30 -24.98 1.06
C LYS A 90 -26.35 -23.85 0.72
N THR A 91 -25.91 -23.79 -0.54
CA THR A 91 -25.02 -22.73 -1.02
C THR A 91 -25.81 -21.79 -1.92
N GLU A 92 -25.76 -20.49 -1.61
CA GLU A 92 -26.30 -19.45 -2.47
C GLU A 92 -25.15 -18.78 -3.22
N VAL A 93 -25.17 -18.90 -4.55
CA VAL A 93 -24.24 -18.22 -5.45
C VAL A 93 -24.93 -16.95 -5.92
N ARG A 94 -24.30 -15.79 -5.69
CA ARG A 94 -24.76 -14.52 -6.25
C ARG A 94 -23.65 -13.88 -7.07
N LEU A 95 -23.98 -13.45 -8.27
CA LEU A 95 -23.14 -12.59 -9.08
C LEU A 95 -23.81 -11.23 -9.18
N SER A 96 -23.14 -10.19 -8.70
CA SER A 96 -23.59 -8.81 -8.91
C SER A 96 -22.58 -8.04 -9.74
N ARG A 97 -23.11 -7.32 -10.74
CA ARG A 97 -22.36 -6.35 -11.54
C ARG A 97 -22.60 -4.96 -10.97
N LYS A 98 -21.52 -4.20 -10.79
CA LYS A 98 -21.58 -2.81 -10.36
C LYS A 98 -20.98 -1.91 -11.43
N ASP A 99 -21.80 -1.01 -11.96
CA ASP A 99 -21.36 0.06 -12.84
C ASP A 99 -21.34 1.37 -12.04
N ASN A 100 -20.17 2.01 -11.93
CA ASN A 100 -19.95 3.21 -11.09
C ASN A 100 -20.35 3.02 -9.60
N GLY A 101 -20.23 1.81 -9.08
CA GLY A 101 -20.58 1.48 -7.69
C GLY A 101 -22.07 1.22 -7.44
N ILE A 102 -22.93 1.37 -8.45
CA ILE A 102 -24.35 1.02 -8.38
C ILE A 102 -24.52 -0.40 -8.93
N GLU A 103 -25.21 -1.26 -8.19
CA GLU A 103 -25.55 -2.61 -8.66
C GLU A 103 -26.57 -2.52 -9.80
N THR A 104 -26.16 -2.93 -11.00
CA THR A 104 -26.96 -2.83 -12.23
C THR A 104 -27.61 -4.15 -12.59
N GLU A 105 -26.95 -5.27 -12.32
CA GLU A 105 -27.46 -6.61 -12.58
C GLU A 105 -27.10 -7.54 -11.42
N SER A 106 -28.04 -8.41 -11.05
CA SER A 106 -27.86 -9.38 -9.97
C SER A 106 -28.44 -10.72 -10.42
N TYR A 107 -27.59 -11.74 -10.41
CA TYR A 107 -27.94 -13.10 -10.77
C TYR A 107 -27.75 -13.96 -9.52
N SER A 108 -28.66 -14.89 -9.26
CA SER A 108 -28.56 -15.77 -8.10
C SER A 108 -29.07 -17.17 -8.40
N SER A 109 -28.39 -18.18 -7.87
CA SER A 109 -28.85 -19.56 -7.91
C SER A 109 -28.64 -20.23 -6.56
N ASN A 110 -29.53 -21.17 -6.25
CA ASN A 110 -29.43 -22.03 -5.09
C ASN A 110 -29.04 -23.41 -5.59
N LEU A 111 -27.80 -23.81 -5.31
CA LEU A 111 -27.27 -25.11 -5.72
C LEU A 111 -26.98 -25.95 -4.48
N THR A 112 -27.40 -27.20 -4.52
CA THR A 112 -27.11 -28.20 -3.49
C THR A 112 -25.76 -28.86 -3.76
N ILE A 113 -25.11 -29.37 -2.70
CA ILE A 113 -23.85 -30.13 -2.86
C ILE A 113 -24.05 -31.30 -3.83
N SER A 114 -25.17 -32.02 -3.76
CA SER A 114 -25.43 -33.17 -4.63
C SER A 114 -25.53 -32.78 -6.11
N GLU A 115 -26.13 -31.62 -6.43
CA GLU A 115 -26.17 -31.10 -7.80
C GLU A 115 -24.76 -30.73 -8.29
N ILE A 116 -23.97 -30.08 -7.43
CA ILE A 116 -22.59 -29.72 -7.76
C ILE A 116 -21.72 -30.96 -7.93
N ASP A 117 -21.79 -31.92 -7.02
CA ASP A 117 -20.99 -33.15 -7.06
C ASP A 117 -21.38 -34.03 -8.26
N ALA A 118 -22.62 -33.94 -8.77
CA ALA A 118 -23.05 -34.63 -10.00
C ALA A 118 -22.42 -34.04 -11.28
N ARG A 119 -22.20 -32.72 -11.31
CA ARG A 119 -21.60 -32.02 -12.47
C ARG A 119 -20.08 -31.95 -12.40
N TYR A 120 -19.56 -31.69 -11.19
CA TYR A 120 -18.16 -31.49 -10.88
C TYR A 120 -17.77 -32.36 -9.68
N PRO A 121 -17.57 -33.68 -9.88
CA PRO A 121 -17.22 -34.60 -8.80
C PRO A 121 -16.02 -34.08 -8.00
N ARG A 122 -16.16 -34.07 -6.67
CA ARG A 122 -15.18 -33.44 -5.78
C ARG A 122 -13.77 -33.98 -5.95
N ALA A 123 -13.64 -35.30 -6.02
CA ALA A 123 -12.36 -35.96 -6.18
C ALA A 123 -11.67 -35.57 -7.50
N GLU A 124 -12.42 -35.57 -8.60
CA GLU A 124 -11.91 -35.19 -9.93
C GLU A 124 -11.50 -33.73 -9.98
N TRP A 125 -12.33 -32.84 -9.40
CA TRP A 125 -12.01 -31.42 -9.32
C TRP A 125 -10.74 -31.15 -8.52
N LEU A 126 -10.61 -31.74 -7.33
CA LEU A 126 -9.41 -31.58 -6.51
C LEU A 126 -8.18 -32.13 -7.23
N GLN A 127 -8.30 -33.31 -7.84
CA GLN A 127 -7.21 -33.92 -8.61
C GLN A 127 -6.75 -33.01 -9.75
N LEU A 128 -7.70 -32.42 -10.49
CA LEU A 128 -7.42 -31.45 -11.55
C LEU A 128 -6.64 -30.23 -11.04
N LEU A 129 -7.06 -29.62 -9.93
CA LEU A 129 -6.36 -28.48 -9.35
C LEU A 129 -4.93 -28.83 -8.90
N LEU A 130 -4.77 -30.00 -8.26
CA LEU A 130 -3.47 -30.50 -7.80
C LEU A 130 -2.52 -30.77 -8.97
N GLU A 131 -3.00 -31.35 -10.06
CA GLU A 131 -2.22 -31.58 -11.29
C GLU A 131 -1.75 -30.29 -11.95
N ARG A 132 -2.50 -29.20 -11.75
CA ARG A 132 -2.12 -27.85 -12.18
C ARG A 132 -1.19 -27.14 -11.17
N GLY A 133 -0.78 -27.81 -10.11
CA GLY A 133 0.18 -27.30 -9.13
C GLY A 133 -0.41 -26.42 -8.04
N ILE A 134 -1.75 -26.38 -7.91
CA ILE A 134 -2.40 -25.69 -6.78
C ILE A 134 -2.15 -26.52 -5.52
N ILE A 135 -1.66 -25.87 -4.47
CA ILE A 135 -1.44 -26.48 -3.16
C ILE A 135 -2.59 -26.05 -2.25
N ILE A 136 -3.17 -26.99 -1.51
CA ILE A 136 -4.22 -26.72 -0.54
C ILE A 136 -3.62 -26.91 0.86
N GLY A 137 -3.37 -25.78 1.52
CA GLY A 137 -2.67 -25.70 2.79
C GLY A 137 -3.57 -25.67 4.02
N ASP A 138 -4.88 -25.45 3.89
CA ASP A 138 -5.81 -25.47 5.02
C ASP A 138 -7.28 -25.67 4.60
N LEU A 139 -8.18 -25.74 5.59
CA LEU A 139 -9.63 -25.88 5.37
C LEU A 139 -10.25 -24.68 4.61
N TYR A 140 -9.68 -23.49 4.76
CA TYR A 140 -10.17 -22.30 4.07
C TYR A 140 -9.84 -22.35 2.58
N GLU A 141 -8.60 -22.66 2.22
CA GLU A 141 -8.18 -22.89 0.83
C GLU A 141 -8.92 -24.06 0.22
N TYR A 142 -9.14 -25.14 0.96
CA TYR A 142 -9.97 -26.27 0.52
C TYR A 142 -11.40 -25.83 0.18
N GLY A 143 -12.05 -25.13 1.11
CA GLY A 143 -13.41 -24.62 0.90
C GLY A 143 -13.49 -23.62 -0.24
N SER A 144 -12.51 -22.72 -0.35
CA SER A 144 -12.40 -21.76 -1.45
C SER A 144 -12.22 -22.47 -2.80
N ASN A 145 -11.36 -23.47 -2.89
CA ASN A 145 -11.17 -24.24 -4.12
C ASN A 145 -12.43 -25.03 -4.52
N LEU A 146 -13.17 -25.60 -3.56
CA LEU A 146 -14.44 -26.27 -3.83
C LEU A 146 -15.58 -25.28 -4.15
N SER A 147 -15.50 -24.04 -3.69
CA SER A 147 -16.44 -22.96 -4.00
C SER A 147 -16.48 -22.65 -5.50
N HIS A 148 -15.34 -22.78 -6.20
CA HIS A 148 -15.25 -22.54 -7.64
C HIS A 148 -16.10 -23.50 -8.47
N ARG A 149 -16.38 -24.71 -7.98
CA ARG A 149 -17.34 -25.63 -8.61
C ARG A 149 -18.76 -25.08 -8.60
N HIS A 150 -19.15 -24.37 -7.54
CA HIS A 150 -20.45 -23.73 -7.45
C HIS A 150 -20.53 -22.55 -8.42
N ALA A 151 -19.46 -21.78 -8.55
CA ALA A 151 -19.38 -20.71 -9.54
C ALA A 151 -19.45 -21.25 -10.98
N LEU A 152 -18.76 -22.36 -11.29
CA LEU A 152 -18.85 -23.00 -12.60
C LEU A 152 -20.24 -23.53 -12.90
N ALA A 153 -20.87 -24.28 -11.98
CA ALA A 153 -22.24 -24.76 -12.17
C ALA A 153 -23.24 -23.60 -12.36
N PHE A 154 -23.03 -22.51 -11.62
CA PHE A 154 -23.81 -21.29 -11.80
C PHE A 154 -23.61 -20.66 -13.18
N LEU A 155 -22.37 -20.57 -13.67
CA LEU A 155 -22.08 -20.05 -15.00
C LEU A 155 -22.65 -20.96 -16.09
N GLU A 156 -22.54 -22.28 -15.93
CA GLU A 156 -23.13 -23.28 -16.83
C GLU A 156 -24.64 -23.08 -17.01
N ASP A 157 -25.35 -22.79 -15.91
CA ASP A 157 -26.80 -22.52 -15.93
C ASP A 157 -27.18 -21.16 -16.56
N ASN A 158 -26.20 -20.28 -16.80
CA ASN A 158 -26.41 -18.90 -17.24
C ASN A 158 -25.51 -18.54 -18.44
N PRO A 159 -25.81 -19.08 -19.65
CA PRO A 159 -24.99 -18.90 -20.85
C PRO A 159 -24.69 -17.45 -21.21
N ASN A 160 -25.66 -16.56 -21.00
CA ASN A 160 -25.51 -15.13 -21.23
C ASN A 160 -24.33 -14.50 -20.47
N LEU A 161 -23.89 -15.08 -19.34
CA LEU A 161 -22.78 -14.54 -18.55
C LEU A 161 -21.42 -14.88 -19.14
N TRP A 162 -21.24 -16.11 -19.61
CA TRP A 162 -19.96 -16.53 -20.20
C TRP A 162 -19.85 -16.19 -21.69
N GLU A 163 -20.96 -16.11 -22.41
CA GLU A 163 -21.02 -15.61 -23.80
C GLU A 163 -20.75 -14.10 -23.90
N SER A 164 -20.93 -13.34 -22.82
CA SER A 164 -20.69 -11.90 -22.79
C SER A 164 -19.31 -11.50 -22.27
N GLY A 165 -18.50 -12.49 -21.84
CA GLY A 165 -17.15 -12.25 -21.32
C GLY A 165 -17.14 -11.50 -19.98
N VAL A 166 -18.19 -11.68 -19.15
CA VAL A 166 -18.38 -10.90 -17.92
C VAL A 166 -17.17 -10.97 -17.01
N ILE A 167 -16.52 -12.12 -16.84
CA ILE A 167 -15.45 -12.30 -15.84
C ILE A 167 -14.03 -12.14 -16.38
N ASP A 168 -13.84 -11.29 -17.38
CA ASP A 168 -12.56 -11.06 -18.05
C ASP A 168 -11.95 -12.32 -18.72
N ILE A 169 -12.77 -13.37 -18.86
CA ILE A 169 -12.52 -14.50 -19.74
C ILE A 169 -13.12 -14.15 -21.11
N PRO A 170 -12.39 -14.32 -22.22
CA PRO A 170 -12.93 -14.06 -23.55
C PRO A 170 -14.26 -14.78 -23.79
N PRO A 171 -15.27 -14.09 -24.37
CA PRO A 171 -16.54 -14.72 -24.70
C PRO A 171 -16.32 -15.85 -25.70
N THR A 172 -17.09 -16.92 -25.52
CA THR A 172 -17.08 -18.13 -26.35
C THR A 172 -18.51 -18.67 -26.43
N ASP A 173 -18.81 -19.48 -27.45
CA ASP A 173 -20.07 -20.22 -27.61
C ASP A 173 -19.96 -21.69 -27.15
N ASP A 174 -18.75 -22.15 -26.82
CA ASP A 174 -18.46 -23.48 -26.31
C ASP A 174 -18.18 -23.47 -24.80
N TRP A 175 -19.03 -24.18 -24.05
CA TRP A 175 -18.93 -24.30 -22.59
C TRP A 175 -17.62 -24.95 -22.14
N GLU A 176 -17.14 -25.99 -22.82
CA GLU A 176 -15.91 -26.68 -22.40
C GLU A 176 -14.68 -25.79 -22.60
N THR A 177 -14.63 -25.01 -23.69
CA THR A 177 -13.61 -23.97 -23.89
C THR A 177 -13.66 -22.92 -22.78
N TYR A 178 -14.85 -22.44 -22.40
CA TYR A 178 -14.98 -21.47 -21.31
C TYR A 178 -14.51 -22.03 -19.97
N LYS A 179 -14.95 -23.24 -19.63
CA LYS A 179 -14.59 -23.94 -18.40
C LYS A 179 -13.08 -24.15 -18.30
N ALA A 180 -12.42 -24.53 -19.39
CA ALA A 180 -10.96 -24.64 -19.43
C ALA A 180 -10.27 -23.30 -19.15
N ALA A 181 -10.71 -22.21 -19.80
CA ALA A 181 -10.19 -20.88 -19.55
C ALA A 181 -10.45 -20.40 -18.11
N TYR A 182 -11.58 -20.76 -17.52
CA TYR A 182 -11.89 -20.49 -16.11
C TYR A 182 -10.91 -21.19 -15.17
N ILE A 183 -10.62 -22.47 -15.41
CA ILE A 183 -9.65 -23.23 -14.61
C ILE A 183 -8.25 -22.63 -14.76
N ASP A 184 -7.83 -22.27 -15.98
CA ASP A 184 -6.52 -21.63 -16.23
C ASP A 184 -6.42 -20.29 -15.47
N MET A 185 -7.48 -19.49 -15.48
CA MET A 185 -7.55 -18.27 -14.68
C MET A 185 -7.41 -18.56 -13.17
N LEU A 186 -8.01 -19.63 -12.63
CA LEU A 186 -7.82 -20.00 -11.22
C LEU A 186 -6.35 -20.33 -10.90
N VAL A 187 -5.69 -21.06 -11.79
CA VAL A 187 -4.27 -21.40 -11.65
C VAL A 187 -3.40 -20.15 -11.67
N ASP A 188 -3.70 -19.19 -12.55
CA ASP A 188 -2.99 -17.91 -12.63
C ASP A 188 -3.19 -17.06 -11.36
N ILE A 189 -4.40 -17.05 -10.78
CA ILE A 189 -4.68 -16.38 -9.50
C ILE A 189 -3.80 -16.98 -8.40
N GLU A 190 -3.77 -18.31 -8.28
CA GLU A 190 -2.98 -18.94 -7.21
C GLU A 190 -1.47 -18.81 -7.43
N GLY A 191 -1.01 -18.87 -8.68
CA GLY A 191 0.37 -18.55 -9.02
C GLY A 191 0.75 -17.12 -8.61
N THR A 192 -0.15 -16.16 -8.84
CA THR A 192 0.03 -14.77 -8.44
C THR A 192 0.06 -14.61 -6.92
N LYS A 193 -0.85 -15.28 -6.18
CA LYS A 193 -0.87 -15.29 -4.72
C LYS A 193 0.44 -15.82 -4.14
N ALA A 194 0.94 -16.93 -4.68
CA ALA A 194 2.22 -17.52 -4.27
C ALA A 194 3.41 -16.57 -4.52
N GLU A 195 3.44 -15.87 -5.65
CA GLU A 195 4.47 -14.87 -5.94
C GLU A 195 4.37 -13.65 -5.01
N VAL A 196 3.17 -13.19 -4.68
CA VAL A 196 2.94 -12.11 -3.70
C VAL A 196 3.49 -12.50 -2.33
N GLU A 197 3.17 -13.69 -1.83
CA GLU A 197 3.70 -14.17 -0.55
C GLU A 197 5.23 -14.35 -0.59
N ARG A 198 5.80 -14.79 -1.73
CA ARG A 198 7.26 -14.86 -1.93
C ARG A 198 7.94 -13.49 -1.84
N ARG A 199 7.30 -12.43 -2.33
CA ARG A 199 7.84 -11.05 -2.31
C ARG A 199 7.62 -10.31 -1.00
N LYS A 200 6.67 -10.74 -0.17
CA LYS A 200 6.37 -10.15 1.14
C LYS A 200 7.59 -9.88 2.03
N PRO A 201 8.55 -10.81 2.23
CA PRO A 201 9.74 -10.52 3.03
C PRO A 201 10.64 -9.43 2.42
N GLU A 202 10.71 -9.31 1.10
CA GLU A 202 11.47 -8.25 0.43
C GLU A 202 10.81 -6.87 0.64
N ILE A 203 9.48 -6.82 0.58
CA ILE A 203 8.69 -5.62 0.88
C ILE A 203 8.95 -5.17 2.31
N GLU A 204 8.90 -6.07 3.29
CA GLU A 204 9.16 -5.73 4.71
C GLU A 204 10.61 -5.30 4.94
N ARG A 205 11.59 -5.92 4.28
CA ARG A 205 13.00 -5.46 4.34
C ARG A 205 13.17 -4.04 3.79
N THR A 206 12.57 -3.76 2.64
CA THR A 206 12.61 -2.45 1.98
C THR A 206 11.95 -1.38 2.87
N LYS A 207 10.80 -1.70 3.46
CA LYS A 207 10.11 -0.85 4.43
C LYS A 207 10.99 -0.52 5.64
N ALA A 208 11.64 -1.53 6.24
CA ALA A 208 12.55 -1.32 7.36
C ALA A 208 13.80 -0.49 6.98
N GLU A 209 14.27 -0.57 5.74
CA GLU A 209 15.37 0.27 5.24
C GLU A 209 14.95 1.72 5.01
N VAL A 210 13.76 1.93 4.45
CA VAL A 210 13.16 3.27 4.29
C VAL A 210 13.01 3.93 5.66
N GLU A 211 12.50 3.21 6.65
CA GLU A 211 12.34 3.73 8.02
C GLU A 211 13.68 4.13 8.66
N ARG A 212 14.71 3.28 8.53
CA ARG A 212 16.08 3.61 8.97
C ARG A 212 16.64 4.85 8.28
N THR A 213 16.35 5.02 7.00
CA THR A 213 16.80 6.18 6.22
C THR A 213 16.10 7.46 6.67
N ILE A 214 14.79 7.41 6.91
CA ILE A 214 14.01 8.52 7.46
C ILE A 214 14.61 8.97 8.80
N GLU A 215 14.95 8.02 9.69
CA GLU A 215 15.50 8.36 11.00
C GLU A 215 16.89 9.01 10.91
N ARG A 216 17.76 8.53 10.01
CA ARG A 216 19.05 9.19 9.72
C ARG A 216 18.87 10.62 9.22
N ILE A 217 17.91 10.84 8.31
CA ILE A 217 17.63 12.17 7.77
C ILE A 217 17.15 13.10 8.88
N LYS A 218 16.25 12.65 9.78
CA LYS A 218 15.82 13.44 10.95
C LYS A 218 17.02 13.88 11.80
N VAL A 219 17.92 12.97 12.14
CA VAL A 219 19.14 13.29 12.92
C VAL A 219 20.01 14.32 12.20
N GLN A 220 20.19 14.19 10.88
CA GLN A 220 20.95 15.17 10.09
C GLN A 220 20.28 16.54 10.08
N VAL A 221 18.95 16.60 9.96
CA VAL A 221 18.17 17.84 10.02
C VAL A 221 18.33 18.52 11.38
N GLU A 222 18.25 17.77 12.49
CA GLU A 222 18.45 18.34 13.82
C GLU A 222 19.88 18.88 14.02
N ARG A 223 20.89 18.17 13.54
CA ARG A 223 22.28 18.68 13.54
C ARG A 223 22.42 19.97 12.74
N ALA A 224 21.82 20.03 11.55
CA ALA A 224 21.83 21.23 10.72
C ALA A 224 21.12 22.41 11.40
N LYS A 225 19.98 22.18 12.07
CA LYS A 225 19.29 23.21 12.86
C LYS A 225 20.18 23.79 13.96
N VAL A 226 20.91 22.93 14.69
CA VAL A 226 21.85 23.37 15.75
C VAL A 226 22.98 24.21 15.15
N GLN A 227 23.56 23.78 14.03
CA GLN A 227 24.62 24.52 13.33
C GLN A 227 24.12 25.90 12.86
N ILE A 228 22.94 25.97 12.24
CA ILE A 228 22.33 27.24 11.82
C ILE A 228 22.12 28.18 13.01
N LYS A 229 21.65 27.67 14.15
CA LYS A 229 21.46 28.47 15.37
C LYS A 229 22.79 29.04 15.89
N GLN A 230 23.87 28.27 15.80
CA GLN A 230 25.20 28.72 16.19
C GLN A 230 25.75 29.77 15.23
N SER A 231 25.70 29.51 13.91
CA SER A 231 26.11 30.48 12.90
C SER A 231 25.34 31.80 13.00
N LYS A 232 24.04 31.75 13.32
CA LYS A 232 23.25 32.97 13.58
C LYS A 232 23.80 33.81 14.73
N LYS A 233 24.18 33.17 15.85
CA LYS A 233 24.81 33.87 17.00
C LYS A 233 26.15 34.47 16.63
N ASP A 234 26.95 33.76 15.84
CA ASP A 234 28.27 34.24 15.45
C ASP A 234 28.17 35.41 14.46
N VAL A 235 27.20 35.40 13.55
CA VAL A 235 26.86 36.56 12.70
C VAL A 235 26.40 37.75 13.55
N GLU A 236 25.54 37.53 14.55
CA GLU A 236 25.07 38.59 15.45
C GLU A 236 26.24 39.22 16.24
N ARG A 237 27.18 38.40 16.74
CA ARG A 237 28.41 38.90 17.39
C ARG A 237 29.28 39.70 16.43
N ALA A 238 29.51 39.20 15.22
CA ALA A 238 30.31 39.88 14.20
C ALA A 238 29.68 41.23 13.82
N GLN A 239 28.35 41.28 13.68
CA GLN A 239 27.61 42.52 13.41
C GLN A 239 27.79 43.54 14.55
N ASN A 240 27.67 43.11 15.81
CA ASN A 240 27.86 43.99 16.96
C ASN A 240 29.30 44.51 17.07
N GLN A 241 30.30 43.67 16.77
CA GLN A 241 31.71 44.08 16.73
C GLN A 241 31.97 45.12 15.64
N LEU A 242 31.45 44.90 14.43
CA LEU A 242 31.57 45.85 13.32
C LEU A 242 30.95 47.20 13.68
N ASN A 243 29.74 47.21 14.24
CA ASN A 243 29.06 48.42 14.68
C ASN A 243 29.88 49.17 15.76
N SER A 244 30.46 48.44 16.72
CA SER A 244 31.31 49.04 17.76
C SER A 244 32.59 49.64 17.19
N GLN A 245 33.25 48.97 16.23
CA GLN A 245 34.45 49.48 15.58
C GLN A 245 34.14 50.75 14.78
N GLN A 246 33.05 50.75 14.01
CA GLN A 246 32.60 51.93 13.27
C GLN A 246 32.33 53.13 14.18
N LEU A 247 31.69 52.91 15.35
CA LEU A 247 31.45 53.98 16.32
C LEU A 247 32.75 54.52 16.94
N GLU A 248 33.72 53.66 17.23
CA GLU A 248 35.00 54.06 17.80
C GLU A 248 35.84 54.88 16.80
N ASP A 249 35.83 54.51 15.52
CA ASP A 249 36.50 55.28 14.47
C ASP A 249 35.88 56.67 14.31
N VAL A 250 34.54 56.77 14.30
CA VAL A 250 33.83 58.06 14.29
C VAL A 250 34.17 58.89 15.53
N ARG A 251 34.29 58.26 16.71
CA ARG A 251 34.67 58.94 17.95
C ARG A 251 36.08 59.51 17.87
N LYS A 252 37.05 58.78 17.33
CA LYS A 252 38.42 59.27 17.12
C LYS A 252 38.46 60.44 16.15
N GLN A 253 37.72 60.35 15.03
CA GLN A 253 37.60 61.46 14.08
C GLN A 253 37.03 62.72 14.75
N LEU A 254 35.98 62.56 15.57
CA LEU A 254 35.41 63.67 16.34
C LEU A 254 36.42 64.30 17.31
N GLU A 255 37.25 63.48 17.96
CA GLU A 255 38.26 63.97 18.91
C GLU A 255 39.39 64.73 18.19
N ASP A 256 39.81 64.27 17.02
CA ASP A 256 40.78 65.00 16.20
C ASP A 256 40.23 66.33 15.69
N VAL A 257 38.97 66.35 15.25
CA VAL A 257 38.27 67.60 14.88
C VAL A 257 38.20 68.55 16.08
N ARG A 258 37.88 68.07 17.28
CA ARG A 258 37.88 68.89 18.50
C ARG A 258 39.26 69.50 18.79
N LYS A 259 40.33 68.70 18.69
CA LYS A 259 41.70 69.21 18.88
C LYS A 259 42.08 70.26 17.85
N GLN A 260 41.63 70.12 16.59
CA GLN A 260 41.85 71.14 15.58
C GLN A 260 41.13 72.44 15.92
N ILE A 261 39.86 72.37 16.33
CA ILE A 261 39.09 73.55 16.75
C ILE A 261 39.79 74.26 17.93
N ALA A 262 40.26 73.52 18.93
CA ALA A 262 40.96 74.10 20.08
C ALA A 262 42.25 74.83 19.66
N ARG A 263 43.05 74.25 18.77
CA ARG A 263 44.25 74.93 18.22
C ARG A 263 43.89 76.21 17.48
N VAL A 264 42.84 76.16 16.65
CA VAL A 264 42.37 77.34 15.91
C VAL A 264 41.95 78.45 16.88
N GLN A 265 41.21 78.10 17.94
CA GLN A 265 40.82 79.05 18.99
C GLN A 265 42.02 79.66 19.71
N GLU A 266 43.01 78.85 20.08
CA GLU A 266 44.25 79.31 20.71
C GLU A 266 45.02 80.29 19.80
N THR A 267 45.18 79.98 18.51
CA THR A 267 45.75 80.95 17.55
C THR A 267 44.93 82.22 17.43
N LEU A 268 43.60 82.13 17.51
CA LEU A 268 42.72 83.30 17.42
C LEU A 268 42.84 84.19 18.66
N GLU A 269 43.03 83.61 19.84
CA GLU A 269 43.31 84.35 21.08
C GLU A 269 44.69 84.99 21.06
N HIS A 270 45.73 84.29 20.56
CA HIS A 270 47.05 84.90 20.35
C HIS A 270 47.04 86.09 19.38
N LEU A 271 46.15 86.08 18.37
CA LEU A 271 45.96 87.22 17.47
C LEU A 271 45.23 88.41 18.12
N LYS A 272 44.56 88.20 19.26
CA LYS A 272 43.94 89.28 20.06
C LYS A 272 44.90 89.91 21.06
N GLU A 273 46.01 89.26 21.39
CA GLU A 273 47.05 89.91 22.19
C GLU A 273 47.71 91.04 21.37
N PRO A 274 47.64 92.30 21.84
CA PRO A 274 48.15 93.43 21.08
C PRO A 274 49.67 93.32 20.95
N THR A 275 50.16 93.37 19.72
CA THR A 275 51.59 93.48 19.41
C THR A 275 52.22 94.55 20.30
N PRO A 276 53.21 94.23 21.15
CA PRO A 276 53.83 95.23 22.00
C PRO A 276 54.47 96.26 21.08
N ALA A 277 54.05 97.52 21.24
CA ALA A 277 54.57 98.65 20.48
C ALA A 277 56.10 98.66 20.60
N GLN A 278 56.79 98.37 19.50
CA GLN A 278 58.22 98.59 19.40
C GLN A 278 58.47 100.09 19.52
N LYS A 279 59.27 100.45 20.53
CA LYS A 279 59.74 101.81 20.81
C LYS A 279 60.58 102.37 19.67
#